data_AF-A0A969VH12-F1
#
_entry.id   AF-A0A969VH12-F1
#
_cell.length_a   1.000
_cell.length_b   1.000
_cell.length_c   1.000
_cell.angle_alpha   90.00
_cell.angle_beta   90.00
_cell.angle_gamma   90.00
#
_symmetry.space_group_name_H-M   'P 1'
#
loop_
_entity.id
_entity.type
_entity.pdbx_description
1 polymer ?
#
loop_
_entity_poly.entity_id
_entity_poly.type
_entity_poly.pdbx_seq_one_letter_code
_entity_poly.pdbx_strand_id
1 'polypeptide(L)'
;MIFYNQVETGYFSVQDRGDRLFLSKLYVLKSFRGKGIGKQAIKFIKNTFSNPIIHLTVNKNNSDSIAFYKNVGFDIVDDVVTDIGNGFVMDDYVMEMHN
;
A
#
# COMPACT_ATOMS: atom_id res chain seq x y z
N MET A 1 12.61 -3.30 -5.49
CA MET A 1 13.05 -4.15 -4.37
C MET A 1 13.34 -3.29 -3.15
N ILE A 2 13.17 -3.83 -1.94
CA ILE A 2 13.48 -3.14 -0.67
C ILE A 2 14.56 -3.94 0.05
N PHE A 3 15.66 -3.27 0.39
CA PHE A 3 16.79 -3.88 1.08
C PHE A 3 16.93 -3.31 2.49
N TYR A 4 17.26 -4.17 3.46
CA TYR A 4 17.61 -3.80 4.83
C TYR A 4 18.93 -4.49 5.19
N ASN A 5 19.97 -3.71 5.49
CA ASN A 5 21.34 -4.21 5.72
C ASN A 5 21.82 -5.19 4.61
N GLN A 6 21.65 -4.79 3.35
CA GLN A 6 22.00 -5.56 2.14
C GLN A 6 21.20 -6.86 1.92
N VAL A 7 20.27 -7.21 2.81
CA VAL A 7 19.35 -8.33 2.62
C VAL A 7 18.08 -7.84 1.93
N GLU A 8 17.62 -8.57 0.92
CA GLU A 8 16.32 -8.32 0.31
C GLU A 8 15.20 -8.66 1.30
N THR A 9 14.32 -7.69 1.59
CA THR A 9 13.29 -7.81 2.64
C THR A 9 11.88 -7.57 2.17
N GLY A 10 11.71 -7.27 0.89
CA GLY A 10 10.42 -6.90 0.35
C GLY A 10 10.52 -6.21 -0.99
N TYR A 11 9.37 -5.75 -1.45
CA TYR A 11 9.25 -5.01 -2.69
C TYR A 11 7.98 -4.16 -2.66
N PHE A 12 7.96 -3.15 -3.53
CA PHE A 12 6.75 -2.40 -3.83
C PHE A 12 6.62 -2.26 -5.34
N SER A 13 5.41 -1.98 -5.81
CA SER A 13 5.13 -1.68 -7.21
C SER A 13 4.08 -0.58 -7.28
N VAL A 14 4.39 0.45 -8.05
CA VAL A 14 3.52 1.60 -8.29
C VAL A 14 3.21 1.73 -9.77
N GLN A 15 2.05 2.29 -10.09
CA GLN A 15 1.66 2.67 -11.44
C GLN A 15 1.22 4.13 -11.43
N ASP A 16 1.89 4.96 -12.23
CA ASP A 16 1.48 6.35 -12.44
C ASP A 16 0.25 6.37 -13.35
N ARG A 17 -0.83 7.03 -12.88
CA ARG A 17 -2.08 7.22 -13.61
C ARG A 17 -2.36 8.69 -13.90
N GLY A 18 -1.36 9.57 -13.76
CA GLY A 18 -1.47 11.01 -13.97
C GLY A 18 -1.93 11.75 -12.71
N ASP A 19 -3.25 11.79 -12.46
CA ASP A 19 -3.81 12.50 -11.30
C ASP A 19 -3.52 11.78 -9.97
N ARG A 20 -3.14 10.51 -10.02
CA ARG A 20 -2.86 9.68 -8.86
C ARG A 20 -1.81 8.61 -9.15
N LEU A 21 -1.09 8.22 -8.11
CA LEU A 21 -0.19 7.07 -8.12
C LEU A 21 -0.91 5.87 -7.50
N PHE A 22 -0.99 4.74 -8.21
CA PHE A 22 -1.54 3.50 -7.68
C PHE A 22 -0.45 2.66 -7.03
N LEU A 23 -0.50 2.47 -5.71
CA LEU A 23 0.35 1.53 -5.00
C LEU A 23 -0.25 0.12 -5.08
N SER A 24 0.12 -0.61 -6.13
CA SER A 24 -0.43 -1.95 -6.40
C SER A 24 0.09 -3.02 -5.44
N LYS A 25 1.32 -2.86 -4.92
CA LYS A 25 1.97 -3.84 -4.04
C LYS A 25 2.89 -3.12 -3.06
N LEU A 26 2.84 -3.54 -1.79
CA LEU A 26 3.84 -3.23 -0.78
C LEU A 26 3.96 -4.44 0.15
N TYR A 27 5.04 -5.19 0.01
CA TYR A 27 5.29 -6.39 0.80
C TYR A 27 6.59 -6.25 1.56
N VAL A 28 6.54 -6.59 2.85
CA VAL A 28 7.70 -6.72 3.73
C VAL A 28 7.64 -8.09 4.39
N LEU A 29 8.75 -8.84 4.31
CA LEU A 29 8.93 -10.14 4.95
C LEU A 29 8.58 -10.06 6.43
N LYS A 30 7.84 -11.06 6.94
CA LYS A 30 7.33 -11.07 8.32
C LYS A 30 8.42 -10.85 9.37
N SER A 31 9.60 -11.47 9.18
CA SER A 31 10.78 -11.35 10.05
C SER A 31 11.40 -9.94 10.08
N PHE A 32 11.03 -9.07 9.13
CA PHE A 32 11.55 -7.71 9.00
C PHE A 32 10.50 -6.62 9.27
N ARG A 33 9.26 -7.01 9.62
CA ARG A 33 8.22 -6.07 10.05
C ARG A 33 8.60 -5.41 11.39
N GLY A 34 8.02 -4.24 11.66
CA GLY A 34 8.35 -3.45 12.86
C GLY A 34 9.68 -2.68 12.80
N LYS A 35 10.48 -2.85 11.74
CA LYS A 35 11.78 -2.16 11.56
C LYS A 35 11.68 -0.82 10.80
N GLY A 36 10.48 -0.29 10.60
CA GLY A 36 10.24 0.96 9.86
C GLY A 36 10.38 0.86 8.33
N ILE A 37 10.63 -0.34 7.78
CA ILE A 37 10.86 -0.57 6.34
C ILE A 37 9.69 -0.08 5.47
N GLY A 38 8.45 -0.44 5.82
CA GLY A 38 7.27 0.00 5.09
C GLY A 38 7.12 1.53 5.10
N LYS A 39 7.38 2.18 6.24
CA LYS A 39 7.34 3.64 6.36
C LYS A 39 8.40 4.31 5.47
N GLN A 40 9.60 3.74 5.40
CA GLN A 40 10.65 4.23 4.50
C GLN A 40 10.28 4.03 3.03
N ALA A 41 9.66 2.91 2.67
CA ALA A 41 9.18 2.68 1.31
C ALA A 41 8.12 3.72 0.90
N ILE A 42 7.15 4.01 1.77
CA ILE A 42 6.14 5.05 1.52
C ILE A 42 6.81 6.43 1.38
N LYS A 43 7.74 6.79 2.27
CA LYS A 43 8.49 8.06 2.17
C LYS A 43 9.26 8.15 0.85
N PHE A 44 9.91 7.06 0.43
CA PHE A 44 10.63 7.01 -0.84
C PHE A 44 9.68 7.24 -2.02
N ILE A 45 8.51 6.59 -2.02
CA ILE A 45 7.48 6.77 -3.05
C ILE A 45 7.01 8.24 -3.09
N LYS A 46 6.65 8.83 -1.95
CA LYS A 46 6.24 10.25 -1.86
C LYS A 46 7.28 11.21 -2.44
N ASN A 47 8.56 10.95 -2.19
CA ASN A 47 9.64 11.81 -2.65
C ASN A 47 10.02 11.60 -4.12
N THR A 48 9.64 10.45 -4.69
CA THR A 48 10.00 10.08 -6.07
C THR A 48 8.92 10.52 -7.06
N PHE A 49 7.65 10.49 -6.66
CA PHE A 49 6.51 10.77 -7.51
C PHE A 49 5.81 12.05 -7.05
N SER A 50 5.56 12.98 -7.97
CA SER A 50 4.90 14.26 -7.70
C SER A 50 3.37 14.20 -7.78
N ASN A 51 2.78 13.01 -7.92
CA ASN A 51 1.32 12.86 -7.96
C ASN A 51 0.71 13.42 -6.67
N PRO A 52 -0.42 14.14 -6.73
CA PRO A 52 -1.05 14.73 -5.56
C PRO A 52 -1.68 13.67 -4.63
N ILE A 53 -1.96 12.48 -5.15
CA ILE A 53 -2.64 11.40 -4.44
C ILE A 53 -1.88 10.10 -4.65
N ILE A 54 -1.65 9.36 -3.57
CA ILE A 54 -1.26 7.95 -3.61
C ILE A 54 -2.45 7.13 -3.12
N HIS A 55 -2.90 6.17 -3.93
CA HIS A 55 -4.06 5.34 -3.61
C HIS A 55 -3.74 3.84 -3.70
N LEU A 56 -4.49 3.04 -2.97
CA LEU A 56 -4.42 1.58 -2.97
C LEU A 56 -5.78 0.97 -2.64
N THR A 57 -5.92 -0.33 -2.87
CA THR A 57 -6.99 -1.13 -2.25
C THR A 57 -6.40 -2.09 -1.23
N VAL A 58 -7.15 -2.38 -0.17
CA VAL A 58 -6.75 -3.34 0.86
C VAL A 58 -7.98 -4.12 1.32
N ASN A 59 -7.85 -5.44 1.37
CA ASN A 59 -8.92 -6.30 1.85
C ASN A 59 -9.37 -5.91 3.26
N LYS A 60 -10.69 -5.80 3.47
CA LYS A 60 -11.27 -5.36 4.74
C LYS A 60 -10.87 -6.26 5.93
N ASN A 61 -10.50 -7.52 5.68
CA ASN A 61 -10.02 -8.44 6.71
C ASN A 61 -8.53 -8.30 7.04
N ASN A 62 -7.78 -7.47 6.30
CA ASN A 62 -6.35 -7.27 6.52
C ASN A 62 -6.10 -6.12 7.52
N SER A 63 -6.53 -6.32 8.76
CA SER A 63 -6.48 -5.32 9.83
C SER A 63 -5.08 -4.75 10.07
N ASP A 64 -4.03 -5.59 9.96
CA ASP A 64 -2.65 -5.17 10.16
C ASP A 64 -2.19 -4.17 9.07
N SER A 65 -2.51 -4.46 7.80
CA SER A 65 -2.19 -3.54 6.70
C SER A 65 -3.00 -2.27 6.77
N ILE A 66 -4.29 -2.35 7.10
CA ILE A 66 -5.16 -1.17 7.29
C ILE A 66 -4.59 -0.27 8.38
N ALA A 67 -4.23 -0.84 9.54
CA ALA A 67 -3.62 -0.10 10.64
C ALA A 67 -2.27 0.53 10.24
N PHE A 68 -1.45 -0.19 9.49
CA PHE A 68 -0.21 0.34 8.94
C PHE A 68 -0.46 1.55 8.03
N TYR A 69 -1.39 1.44 7.07
CA TYR A 69 -1.69 2.50 6.11
C TYR A 69 -2.25 3.75 6.80
N LYS A 70 -3.16 3.58 7.77
CA LYS A 70 -3.64 4.69 8.62
C LYS A 70 -2.49 5.39 9.35
N ASN A 71 -1.58 4.64 9.96
CA ASN A 71 -0.42 5.20 10.68
C ASN A 71 0.53 6.00 9.76
N VAL A 72 0.67 5.61 8.49
CA VAL A 72 1.52 6.35 7.54
C VAL A 72 0.79 7.46 6.79
N GLY A 73 -0.49 7.72 7.10
CA GLY A 73 -1.25 8.88 6.61
C GLY A 73 -2.25 8.60 5.49
N PHE A 74 -2.66 7.35 5.30
CA PHE A 74 -3.77 7.03 4.40
C PHE A 74 -5.10 7.00 5.14
N ASP A 75 -6.12 7.55 4.53
CA ASP A 75 -7.50 7.46 5.00
C ASP A 75 -8.32 6.53 4.10
N ILE A 76 -9.35 5.89 4.69
CA ILE A 76 -10.33 5.13 3.91
C ILE A 76 -11.27 6.15 3.28
N VAL A 77 -11.37 6.15 1.95
CA VAL A 77 -12.19 7.11 1.20
C VAL A 77 -13.39 6.46 0.51
N ASP A 78 -13.31 5.16 0.27
CA ASP A 78 -14.36 4.39 -0.41
C ASP A 78 -14.23 2.90 -0.07
N ASP A 79 -15.20 2.11 -0.49
CA ASP A 79 -15.15 0.65 -0.43
C ASP A 79 -15.67 0.00 -1.72
N VAL A 80 -15.06 -1.14 -2.07
CA VAL A 80 -15.33 -1.82 -3.33
C VAL A 80 -15.47 -3.32 -3.10
N VAL A 81 -16.58 -3.87 -3.61
CA VAL A 81 -16.81 -5.31 -3.67
C VAL A 81 -16.63 -5.75 -5.12
N THR A 82 -15.60 -6.55 -5.38
CA THR A 82 -15.29 -7.08 -6.71
C THR A 82 -15.63 -8.57 -6.76
N ASP A 83 -16.51 -8.98 -7.67
CA ASP A 83 -16.70 -10.40 -7.99
C ASP A 83 -15.43 -10.92 -8.68
N ILE A 84 -14.82 -11.96 -8.11
CA ILE A 84 -13.60 -12.60 -8.62
C ILE A 84 -13.87 -14.01 -9.18
N GLY A 85 -15.14 -14.36 -9.37
CA GLY A 85 -15.60 -15.63 -9.89
C GLY A 85 -15.80 -16.70 -8.83
N ASN A 86 -16.46 -17.79 -9.22
CA ASN A 86 -16.73 -18.97 -8.38
C ASN A 86 -17.47 -18.68 -7.06
N GLY A 87 -18.27 -17.60 -7.02
CA GLY A 87 -19.01 -17.21 -5.82
C GLY A 87 -18.15 -16.53 -4.74
N PHE A 88 -16.91 -16.15 -5.06
CA PHE A 88 -16.04 -15.38 -4.18
C PHE A 88 -16.06 -13.90 -4.55
N VAL A 89 -15.98 -13.06 -3.53
CA VAL A 89 -15.84 -11.60 -3.68
C VAL A 89 -14.59 -11.12 -2.97
N MET A 90 -13.95 -10.12 -3.56
CA MET A 90 -12.91 -9.32 -2.91
C MET A 90 -13.56 -8.07 -2.36
N ASP A 91 -13.71 -8.03 -1.03
CA ASP A 91 -14.27 -6.91 -0.29
C ASP A 91 -13.13 -6.05 0.27
N ASP A 92 -12.88 -4.92 -0.39
CA ASP A 92 -11.71 -4.07 -0.17
C ASP A 92 -12.13 -2.65 0.25
N TYR A 93 -11.29 -2.01 1.06
CA TYR A 93 -11.28 -0.56 1.19
C TYR A 93 -10.43 0.07 0.10
N VAL A 94 -10.87 1.22 -0.41
CA VAL A 94 -10.00 2.14 -1.14
C VAL A 94 -9.41 3.12 -0.12
N MET A 95 -8.08 3.25 -0.12
CA MET A 95 -7.38 4.17 0.76
C MET A 95 -6.54 5.15 -0.03
N GLU A 96 -6.54 6.41 0.40
CA GLU A 96 -5.80 7.51 -0.22
C GLU A 96 -4.94 8.26 0.80
N MET A 97 -3.76 8.70 0.35
CA MET A 97 -2.92 9.66 1.05
C MET A 97 -2.69 10.84 0.11
N HIS A 98 -2.99 12.04 0.60
CA HIS A 98 -2.73 13.28 -0.11
C HIS A 98 -1.31 13.77 0.20
N ASN A 99 -0.61 14.23 -0.84
CA ASN A 99 0.74 14.79 -0.73
C ASN A 99 0.72 16.24 -0.24
#